data_AF-A0A6L5F3W4-F1
#
_entry.id   AF-A0A6L5F3W4-F1
#
_cell.length_a   1.000
_cell.length_b   1.000
_cell.length_c   1.000
_cell.angle_alpha   90.00
_cell.angle_beta   90.00
_cell.angle_gamma   90.00
#
_symmetry.space_group_name_H-M   'P 1'
#
loop_
_entity.id
_entity.type
_entity.pdbx_description
1 polymer ?
#
loop_
_entity_poly.entity_id
_entity_poly.type
_entity_poly.pdbx_seq_one_letter_code
_entity_poly.pdbx_strand_id
1 'polypeptide(L)'
;MSRFTHLGRIVDLRLLTTRLSLVLVSVWAVVGYLNEGWAGVFDCGVAAVLGWMLARELDPDHPWIAVLVAALAGAPGLVGVDVGLRATLIVIASARLMVRSTGLAAKLTDIFVVGAVAVAWATGPGGWAVGMGLAVAIALDAGTDRTRLGLAALIGLGVTAVGALTGGVTSTWSTPTLVHLGVVVAGLGATAIARPRPLQSVGDYTGEVLDPTRLSIARIIVVGAATLAALAGGGSAVGVTSVIWITVTVVGVASRLRPSFRG
;
A
#
# COMPACT_ATOMS: atom_id res chain seq x y z
N MET A 1 14.96 11.03 -24.87
CA MET A 1 15.25 10.41 -23.56
C MET A 1 14.23 10.90 -22.54
N SER A 2 13.28 10.06 -22.12
CA SER A 2 12.21 10.48 -21.22
C SER A 2 12.74 10.67 -19.77
N ARG A 3 12.63 11.90 -19.28
CA ARG A 3 12.92 12.30 -17.89
C ARG A 3 11.88 11.81 -16.88
N PHE A 4 10.92 10.98 -17.31
CA PHE A 4 9.84 10.50 -16.46
C PHE A 4 10.30 9.37 -15.54
N THR A 5 9.86 9.39 -14.30
CA THR A 5 10.10 8.35 -13.28
C THR A 5 8.89 7.44 -13.22
N HIS A 6 9.09 6.16 -12.90
CA HIS A 6 7.98 5.22 -12.72
C HIS A 6 7.14 5.53 -11.47
N LEU A 7 7.73 6.24 -10.51
CA LEU A 7 7.14 6.46 -9.19
C LEU A 7 6.09 7.58 -9.17
N GLY A 8 6.22 8.56 -10.07
CA GLY A 8 5.32 9.71 -10.13
C GLY A 8 4.09 9.44 -11.00
N ARG A 9 2.91 9.55 -10.39
CA ARG A 9 1.62 9.54 -11.10
C ARG A 9 1.01 10.95 -11.07
N ILE A 10 0.51 11.41 -12.22
CA ILE A 10 -0.15 12.71 -12.32
C ILE A 10 -1.54 12.61 -11.67
N VAL A 11 -1.85 13.58 -10.83
CA VAL A 11 -3.17 13.70 -10.20
C VAL A 11 -4.10 14.45 -11.15
N ASP A 12 -5.03 13.75 -11.79
CA ASP A 12 -6.03 14.38 -12.65
C ASP A 12 -7.19 14.95 -11.81
N LEU A 13 -7.16 16.26 -11.62
CA LEU A 13 -8.19 17.04 -10.91
C LEU A 13 -9.50 17.15 -11.69
N ARG A 14 -9.54 16.79 -12.98
CA ARG A 14 -10.78 16.80 -13.77
C ARG A 14 -11.73 15.71 -13.31
N LEU A 15 -11.23 14.61 -12.75
CA LEU A 15 -12.05 13.52 -12.22
C LEU A 15 -12.73 13.94 -10.91
N LEU A 16 -14.06 13.78 -10.85
CA LEU A 16 -14.86 14.07 -9.65
C LEU A 16 -14.36 13.29 -8.43
N THR A 17 -14.02 12.02 -8.62
CA THR A 17 -13.51 11.14 -7.55
C THR A 17 -12.21 11.66 -6.95
N THR A 18 -11.29 12.16 -7.78
CA THR A 18 -10.05 12.79 -7.30
C THR A 18 -10.34 14.03 -6.48
N ARG A 19 -11.25 14.90 -6.92
CA ARG A 19 -11.66 16.10 -6.15
C ARG A 19 -12.29 15.72 -4.81
N LEU A 20 -13.19 14.74 -4.80
CA LEU A 20 -13.82 14.27 -3.57
C LEU A 20 -12.80 13.67 -2.61
N SER A 21 -11.85 12.87 -3.10
CA SER A 21 -10.75 12.36 -2.27
C SER A 21 -9.89 13.48 -1.69
N LEU A 22 -9.61 14.55 -2.45
CA LEU A 22 -8.88 15.70 -1.93
C LEU A 22 -9.67 16.44 -0.84
N VAL A 23 -10.99 16.62 -1.03
CA VAL A 23 -11.85 17.20 0.02
C VAL A 23 -11.80 16.36 1.28
N LEU A 24 -11.93 15.02 1.17
CA LEU A 24 -11.86 14.12 2.32
C LEU A 24 -10.50 14.16 3.01
N VAL A 25 -9.40 14.22 2.25
CA VAL A 25 -8.04 14.40 2.78
C VAL A 25 -7.93 15.72 3.54
N SER A 26 -8.45 16.82 2.99
CA SER A 26 -8.46 18.12 3.67
C SER A 26 -9.29 18.08 4.95
N VAL A 27 -10.45 17.40 4.94
CA VAL A 27 -11.26 17.19 6.14
C VAL A 27 -10.47 16.41 7.18
N TRP A 28 -9.86 15.28 6.82
CA TRP A 28 -9.03 14.49 7.74
C TRP A 28 -7.84 15.27 8.29
N ALA A 29 -7.18 16.08 7.47
CA ALA A 29 -6.10 16.95 7.92
C ALA A 29 -6.58 17.99 8.94
N VAL A 30 -7.73 18.64 8.71
CA VAL A 30 -8.31 19.61 9.64
C VAL A 30 -8.74 18.92 10.94
N VAL A 31 -9.46 17.80 10.86
CA VAL A 31 -9.91 17.06 12.05
C VAL A 31 -8.70 16.57 12.86
N GLY A 32 -7.68 16.03 12.20
CA GLY A 32 -6.42 15.63 12.83
C GLY A 32 -5.69 16.81 13.48
N TYR A 33 -5.65 17.97 12.82
CA TYR A 33 -5.08 19.19 13.40
C TYR A 33 -5.82 19.64 14.67
N LEU A 34 -7.15 19.56 14.66
CA LEU A 34 -7.96 19.92 15.82
C LEU A 34 -7.78 18.92 16.98
N ASN A 35 -7.44 17.66 16.71
CA ASN A 35 -7.22 16.62 17.72
C ASN A 35 -5.82 16.67 18.33
N GLU A 36 -4.78 16.70 17.50
CA GLU A 36 -3.37 16.49 17.91
C GLU A 36 -2.39 17.51 17.27
N GLY A 37 -2.91 18.59 16.70
CA GLY A 37 -2.10 19.58 16.00
C GLY A 37 -1.42 19.00 14.76
N TRP A 38 -0.17 19.42 14.50
CA TRP A 38 0.54 18.99 13.29
C TRP A 38 0.74 17.48 13.20
N ALA A 39 0.87 16.76 14.32
CA ALA A 39 0.97 15.30 14.31
C ALA A 39 -0.28 14.66 13.70
N GLY A 40 -1.47 15.07 14.16
CA GLY A 40 -2.73 14.56 13.63
C GLY A 40 -2.97 14.89 12.15
N VAL A 41 -2.39 15.97 11.60
CA VAL A 41 -2.41 16.23 10.15
C VAL A 41 -1.74 15.09 9.38
N PHE A 42 -0.60 14.61 9.86
CA PHE A 42 0.09 13.48 9.25
C PHE A 42 -0.68 12.18 9.48
N ASP A 43 -1.08 11.91 10.72
CA ASP A 43 -1.69 10.62 11.06
C ASP A 43 -3.08 10.43 10.46
N CYS A 44 -3.87 11.50 10.30
CA CYS A 44 -5.19 11.42 9.67
C CYS A 44 -5.13 11.78 8.18
N GLY A 45 -4.58 12.95 7.87
CA GLY A 45 -4.59 13.50 6.51
C GLY A 45 -3.70 12.71 5.55
N VAL A 46 -2.45 12.44 5.93
CA VAL A 46 -1.54 11.67 5.07
C VAL A 46 -1.97 10.21 4.99
N ALA A 47 -2.49 9.61 6.07
CA ALA A 47 -3.07 8.27 6.00
C ALA A 47 -4.23 8.18 4.99
N ALA A 48 -5.12 9.17 4.96
CA ALA A 48 -6.19 9.24 3.96
C ALA A 48 -5.64 9.33 2.52
N VAL A 49 -4.59 10.13 2.29
CA VAL A 49 -3.91 10.21 0.98
C VAL A 49 -3.30 8.86 0.59
N LEU A 50 -2.59 8.21 1.51
CA LEU A 50 -1.90 6.95 1.22
C LEU A 50 -2.90 5.81 0.98
N GLY A 51 -3.97 5.74 1.78
CA GLY A 51 -5.06 4.80 1.54
C GLY A 51 -5.71 5.01 0.17
N TRP A 52 -6.01 6.26 -0.19
CA TRP A 52 -6.52 6.61 -1.52
C TRP A 52 -5.57 6.16 -2.64
N MET A 53 -4.26 6.44 -2.50
CA MET A 53 -3.27 6.02 -3.49
C MET A 53 -3.22 4.49 -3.61
N LEU A 54 -3.13 3.77 -2.49
CA LEU A 54 -3.06 2.32 -2.50
C LEU A 54 -4.31 1.69 -3.11
N ALA A 55 -5.49 2.22 -2.80
CA ALA A 55 -6.74 1.75 -3.39
C ALA A 55 -6.75 1.86 -4.92
N ARG A 56 -6.19 2.94 -5.48
CA ARG A 56 -6.06 3.12 -6.93
C ARG A 56 -5.06 2.16 -7.58
N GLU A 57 -4.07 1.68 -6.84
CA GLU A 57 -3.16 0.64 -7.34
C GLU A 57 -3.81 -0.74 -7.27
N LEU A 58 -4.61 -1.02 -6.22
CA LEU A 58 -5.24 -2.32 -6.02
C LEU A 58 -6.55 -2.52 -6.80
N ASP A 59 -7.26 -1.44 -7.13
CA ASP A 59 -8.50 -1.47 -7.92
C ASP A 59 -8.61 -0.25 -8.85
N PRO A 60 -7.81 -0.20 -9.93
CA PRO A 60 -7.72 0.97 -10.80
C PRO A 60 -9.03 1.28 -11.55
N ASP A 61 -9.88 0.27 -11.78
CA ASP A 61 -11.15 0.39 -12.53
C ASP A 61 -12.25 1.10 -11.72
N HIS A 62 -12.12 1.17 -10.39
CA HIS A 62 -13.19 1.64 -9.52
C HIS A 62 -12.73 2.84 -8.69
N PRO A 63 -12.65 4.05 -9.28
CA PRO A 63 -12.13 5.22 -8.59
C PRO A 63 -12.97 5.63 -7.35
N TRP A 64 -14.24 5.22 -7.29
CA TRP A 64 -15.09 5.41 -6.11
C TRP A 64 -14.63 4.59 -4.89
N ILE A 65 -13.98 3.44 -5.07
CA ILE A 65 -13.42 2.66 -3.97
C ILE A 65 -12.28 3.44 -3.32
N ALA A 66 -11.47 4.14 -4.09
CA ALA A 66 -10.44 5.02 -3.55
C ALA A 66 -11.01 6.19 -2.73
N VAL A 67 -12.19 6.71 -3.09
CA VAL A 67 -12.92 7.71 -2.28
C VAL A 67 -13.35 7.11 -0.94
N LEU A 68 -13.92 5.90 -0.94
CA LEU A 68 -14.32 5.21 0.29
C LEU A 68 -13.11 4.91 1.20
N VAL A 69 -11.99 4.49 0.62
CA VAL A 69 -10.76 4.29 1.39
C VAL A 69 -10.24 5.61 1.96
N ALA A 70 -10.23 6.69 1.19
CA ALA A 70 -9.85 8.02 1.69
C ALA A 70 -10.74 8.46 2.87
N ALA A 71 -12.04 8.15 2.81
CA ALA A 71 -12.99 8.45 3.86
C ALA A 71 -12.72 7.67 5.16
N LEU A 72 -12.08 6.50 5.10
CA LEU A 72 -11.89 5.61 6.26
C LEU A 72 -10.45 5.57 6.78
N ALA A 73 -9.46 5.74 5.90
CA ALA A 73 -8.05 5.53 6.23
C ALA A 73 -7.47 6.56 7.21
N GLY A 74 -8.08 7.74 7.36
CA GLY A 74 -7.69 8.73 8.37
C GLY A 74 -8.23 8.44 9.78
N ALA A 75 -9.25 7.59 9.91
CA ALA A 75 -9.91 7.34 11.19
C ALA A 75 -9.02 6.76 12.30
N PRO A 76 -8.07 5.83 12.03
CA PRO A 76 -7.20 5.30 13.07
C PRO A 76 -6.35 6.39 13.76
N GLY A 77 -5.94 7.42 13.03
CA GLY A 77 -5.18 8.53 13.59
C GLY A 77 -5.94 9.32 14.66
N LEU A 78 -7.27 9.39 14.61
CA LEU A 78 -8.06 10.09 15.65
C LEU A 78 -8.09 9.37 16.99
N VAL A 79 -7.86 8.06 16.99
CA VAL A 79 -7.90 7.22 18.19
C VAL A 79 -6.49 6.87 18.66
N GLY A 80 -5.48 7.61 18.19
CA GLY A 80 -4.07 7.43 18.58
C GLY A 80 -3.44 6.14 18.07
N VAL A 81 -3.99 5.52 17.02
CA VAL A 81 -3.36 4.36 16.38
C VAL A 81 -2.26 4.86 15.43
N ASP A 82 -1.04 4.39 15.63
CA ASP A 82 0.06 4.62 14.68
C ASP A 82 -0.32 4.04 13.31
N VAL A 83 -0.54 4.92 12.34
CA VAL A 83 -1.00 4.57 10.97
C VAL A 83 0.13 4.06 10.07
N GLY A 84 1.37 4.05 10.53
CA GLY A 84 2.51 3.47 9.81
C GLY A 84 2.68 3.99 8.40
N LEU A 85 2.71 5.31 8.24
CA LEU A 85 2.81 5.99 6.94
C LEU A 85 3.99 5.45 6.09
N ARG A 86 5.12 5.16 6.75
CA ARG A 86 6.33 4.59 6.11
C ARG A 86 6.06 3.22 5.49
N ALA A 87 5.42 2.33 6.25
CA ALA A 87 5.06 1.00 5.76
C ALA A 87 4.08 1.11 4.58
N THR A 88 3.06 1.95 4.71
CA THR A 88 2.08 2.14 3.63
C THR A 88 2.73 2.68 2.34
N LEU A 89 3.67 3.62 2.44
CA LEU A 89 4.42 4.11 1.28
C LEU A 89 5.22 3.02 0.56
N ILE A 90 5.92 2.14 1.31
CA ILE A 90 6.66 1.03 0.72
C ILE A 90 5.70 0.03 0.06
N VAL A 91 4.55 -0.27 0.68
CA VAL A 91 3.51 -1.12 0.06
C VAL A 91 2.99 -0.52 -1.24
N ILE A 92 2.73 0.79 -1.29
CA ILE A 92 2.33 1.48 -2.53
C ILE A 92 3.42 1.34 -3.60
N ALA A 93 4.70 1.50 -3.22
CA ALA A 93 5.80 1.35 -4.16
C ALA A 93 5.89 -0.09 -4.70
N SER A 94 5.71 -1.11 -3.85
CA SER A 94 5.63 -2.52 -4.24
C SER A 94 4.47 -2.79 -5.20
N ALA A 95 3.28 -2.26 -4.86
CA ALA A 95 2.10 -2.39 -5.71
C ALA A 95 2.31 -1.71 -7.07
N ARG A 96 2.85 -0.49 -7.10
CA ARG A 96 3.16 0.22 -8.34
C ARG A 96 4.16 -0.53 -9.20
N LEU A 97 5.24 -1.03 -8.61
CA LEU A 97 6.26 -1.78 -9.34
C LEU A 97 5.66 -3.00 -10.03
N MET A 98 4.69 -3.64 -9.39
CA MET A 98 4.03 -4.81 -9.94
C MET A 98 2.96 -4.48 -10.97
N VAL A 99 2.04 -3.58 -10.64
CA VAL A 99 0.92 -3.17 -11.50
C VAL A 99 1.42 -2.40 -12.73
N ARG A 100 2.52 -1.65 -12.61
CA ARG A 100 3.01 -0.70 -13.62
C ARG A 100 1.89 0.23 -14.07
N SER A 101 1.21 0.87 -13.12
CA SER A 101 0.05 1.75 -13.40
C SER A 101 0.38 2.96 -14.28
N THR A 102 1.67 3.35 -14.37
CA THR A 102 2.14 4.38 -15.30
C THR A 102 2.38 3.84 -16.73
N GLY A 103 2.39 2.51 -16.92
CA GLY A 103 2.74 1.83 -18.18
C GLY A 103 4.24 1.66 -18.40
N LEU A 104 5.10 2.23 -17.54
CA LEU A 104 6.55 2.15 -17.67
C LEU A 104 7.13 1.06 -16.75
N ALA A 105 8.26 0.47 -17.13
CA ALA A 105 9.03 -0.36 -16.22
C ALA A 105 9.84 0.52 -15.25
N ALA A 106 9.99 0.07 -14.00
CA ALA A 106 10.83 0.75 -13.02
C ALA A 106 12.29 0.81 -13.49
N LYS A 107 12.93 1.98 -13.35
CA LYS A 107 14.36 2.15 -13.64
C LYS A 107 15.19 1.57 -12.48
N LEU A 108 16.44 1.20 -12.75
CA LEU A 108 17.37 0.77 -11.69
C LEU A 108 17.53 1.84 -10.60
N THR A 109 17.51 3.12 -10.98
CA THR A 109 17.54 4.25 -10.04
C THR A 109 16.30 4.27 -9.14
N ASP A 110 15.11 3.98 -9.67
CA ASP A 110 13.88 3.94 -8.90
C ASP A 110 13.93 2.78 -7.90
N ILE A 111 14.36 1.60 -8.35
CA ILE A 111 14.52 0.40 -7.52
C ILE A 111 15.54 0.65 -6.40
N PHE A 112 16.68 1.26 -6.71
CA PHE A 112 17.72 1.57 -5.74
C PHE A 112 17.22 2.57 -4.68
N VAL A 113 16.58 3.67 -5.10
CA VAL A 113 16.07 4.69 -4.16
C VAL A 113 14.99 4.10 -3.25
N VAL A 114 14.00 3.40 -3.81
CA VAL A 114 12.93 2.79 -3.01
C VAL A 114 13.48 1.69 -2.11
N GLY A 115 14.41 0.88 -2.60
CA GLY A 115 15.10 -0.15 -1.83
C GLY A 115 15.89 0.42 -0.66
N ALA A 116 16.67 1.47 -0.86
CA ALA A 116 17.42 2.15 0.19
C ALA A 116 16.49 2.73 1.27
N VAL A 117 15.37 3.35 0.86
CA VAL A 117 14.34 3.85 1.78
C VAL A 117 13.70 2.70 2.58
N ALA A 118 13.39 1.58 1.92
CA ALA A 118 12.83 0.40 2.59
C ALA A 118 13.79 -0.18 3.64
N VAL A 119 15.09 -0.28 3.31
CA VAL A 119 16.13 -0.72 4.26
C VAL A 119 16.21 0.24 5.45
N ALA A 120 16.25 1.55 5.20
CA ALA A 120 16.33 2.56 6.26
C ALA A 120 15.09 2.56 7.17
N TRP A 121 13.92 2.24 6.64
CA TRP A 121 12.65 2.20 7.39
C TRP A 121 12.30 0.82 7.96
N ALA A 122 13.15 -0.18 7.76
CA ALA A 122 12.98 -1.52 8.33
C ALA A 122 13.09 -1.55 9.87
N THR A 123 13.44 -0.42 10.49
CA THR A 123 13.69 -0.29 11.93
C THR A 123 12.43 -0.31 12.79
N GLY A 124 11.25 -0.01 12.21
CA GLY A 124 9.99 0.07 12.95
C GLY A 124 9.16 -1.23 12.93
N PRO A 125 8.12 -1.33 13.78
CA PRO A 125 7.21 -2.47 13.81
C PRO A 125 6.60 -2.75 12.43
N GLY A 126 6.80 -3.96 11.90
CA GLY A 126 6.28 -4.36 10.58
C GLY A 126 7.00 -3.76 9.37
N GLY A 127 7.92 -2.80 9.55
CA GLY A 127 8.68 -2.17 8.47
C GLY A 127 9.52 -3.19 7.69
N TRP A 128 10.14 -4.14 8.39
CA TRP A 128 10.91 -5.20 7.75
C TRP A 128 10.05 -6.14 6.89
N ALA A 129 8.84 -6.49 7.34
CA ALA A 129 7.95 -7.39 6.62
C ALA A 129 7.45 -6.74 5.32
N VAL A 130 7.13 -5.45 5.39
CA VAL A 130 6.76 -4.65 4.22
C VAL A 130 7.94 -4.44 3.26
N GLY A 131 9.14 -4.19 3.79
CA GLY A 131 10.35 -4.12 2.97
C GLY A 131 10.68 -5.45 2.28
N MET A 132 10.39 -6.58 2.92
CA MET A 132 10.50 -7.89 2.29
C MET A 132 9.48 -8.07 1.16
N GLY A 133 8.25 -7.55 1.33
CA GLY A 133 7.26 -7.47 0.26
C GLY A 133 7.77 -6.70 -0.97
N LEU A 134 8.51 -5.60 -0.76
CA LEU A 134 9.17 -4.87 -1.84
C LEU A 134 10.27 -5.70 -2.51
N ALA A 135 11.12 -6.36 -1.75
CA ALA A 135 12.17 -7.23 -2.30
C ALA A 135 11.57 -8.33 -3.19
N VAL A 136 10.49 -8.97 -2.74
CA VAL A 136 9.73 -9.96 -3.52
C VAL A 136 9.13 -9.33 -4.79
N ALA A 137 8.54 -8.14 -4.69
CA ALA A 137 8.00 -7.43 -5.86
C ALA A 137 9.09 -7.18 -6.92
N ILE A 138 10.28 -6.72 -6.50
CA ILE A 138 11.42 -6.50 -7.40
C ILE A 138 11.89 -7.82 -8.02
N ALA A 139 12.00 -8.89 -7.24
CA ALA A 139 12.42 -10.19 -7.74
C ALA A 139 11.44 -10.75 -8.79
N LEU A 140 10.14 -10.60 -8.56
CA LEU A 140 9.11 -11.03 -9.50
C LEU A 140 9.08 -10.17 -10.77
N ASP A 141 9.27 -8.85 -10.66
CA ASP A 141 9.35 -7.96 -11.83
C ASP A 141 10.64 -8.16 -12.65
N ALA A 142 11.72 -8.62 -12.00
CA ALA A 142 13.01 -8.86 -12.65
C ALA A 142 12.97 -10.02 -13.66
N GLY A 143 12.14 -11.03 -13.43
CA GLY A 143 12.15 -12.26 -14.22
C GLY A 143 13.54 -12.92 -14.17
N THR A 144 14.27 -12.91 -15.28
CA THR A 144 15.63 -13.47 -15.40
C THR A 144 16.76 -12.42 -15.38
N ASP A 145 16.44 -11.14 -15.20
CA ASP A 145 17.43 -10.06 -15.09
C ASP A 145 18.25 -10.20 -13.80
N ARG A 146 19.49 -10.69 -13.94
CA ARG A 146 20.42 -10.94 -12.83
C ARG A 146 20.73 -9.69 -12.01
N THR A 147 20.79 -8.51 -12.63
CA THR A 147 21.10 -7.27 -11.92
C THR A 147 19.95 -6.89 -11.00
N ARG A 148 18.71 -6.96 -11.49
CA ARG A 148 17.52 -6.69 -10.67
C ARG A 148 17.32 -7.74 -9.59
N LEU A 149 17.57 -9.02 -9.88
CA LEU A 149 17.55 -10.10 -8.88
C LEU A 149 18.61 -9.87 -7.78
N GLY A 150 19.82 -9.46 -8.16
CA GLY A 150 20.87 -9.11 -7.21
C GLY A 150 20.46 -7.93 -6.31
N LEU A 151 19.82 -6.90 -6.89
CA LEU A 151 19.27 -5.79 -6.11
C LEU A 151 18.13 -6.24 -5.18
N ALA A 152 17.21 -7.09 -5.64
CA ALA A 152 16.15 -7.64 -4.81
C ALA A 152 16.72 -8.42 -3.61
N ALA A 153 17.71 -9.28 -3.86
CA ALA A 153 18.39 -10.04 -2.81
C ALA A 153 19.11 -9.11 -1.82
N LEU A 154 19.84 -8.11 -2.31
CA LEU A 154 20.53 -7.13 -1.48
C LEU A 154 19.55 -6.32 -0.61
N ILE A 155 18.43 -5.89 -1.17
CA ILE A 155 17.37 -5.18 -0.44
C ILE A 155 16.75 -6.10 0.61
N GLY A 156 16.39 -7.34 0.24
CA GLY A 156 15.82 -8.32 1.19
C GLY A 156 16.76 -8.63 2.35
N LEU A 157 18.05 -8.82 2.07
CA LEU A 157 19.09 -8.98 3.08
C LEU A 157 19.23 -7.72 3.94
N GLY A 158 19.28 -6.54 3.33
CA GLY A 158 19.41 -5.27 4.03
C GLY A 158 18.23 -5.01 4.98
N VAL A 159 17.00 -5.20 4.50
CA VAL A 159 15.77 -5.03 5.29
C VAL A 159 15.74 -6.02 6.45
N THR A 160 16.10 -7.29 6.20
CA THR A 160 16.16 -8.33 7.24
C THR A 160 17.25 -8.03 8.27
N ALA A 161 18.45 -7.66 7.83
CA ALA A 161 19.58 -7.34 8.71
C ALA A 161 19.29 -6.11 9.55
N VAL A 162 18.83 -5.01 8.96
CA VAL A 162 18.47 -3.79 9.70
C VAL A 162 17.34 -4.07 10.68
N GLY A 163 16.26 -4.73 10.22
CA GLY A 163 15.16 -5.11 11.08
C GLY A 163 15.60 -5.98 12.27
N ALA A 164 16.52 -6.94 12.06
CA ALA A 164 17.05 -7.77 13.13
C ALA A 164 17.95 -6.99 14.09
N LEU A 165 18.84 -6.15 13.57
CA LEU A 165 19.83 -5.40 14.36
C LEU A 165 19.21 -4.26 15.18
N THR A 166 18.11 -3.66 14.72
CA THR A 166 17.46 -2.56 15.42
C THR A 166 16.22 -2.97 16.22
N GLY A 167 15.93 -4.28 16.34
CA GLY A 167 14.75 -4.76 17.05
C GLY A 167 13.42 -4.54 16.31
N GLY A 168 13.46 -4.36 14.99
CA GLY A 168 12.26 -4.36 14.15
C GLY A 168 11.65 -5.76 13.99
N VAL A 169 12.48 -6.82 14.05
CA VAL A 169 12.06 -8.24 13.91
C VAL A 169 11.57 -8.85 15.24
N THR A 170 11.98 -8.33 16.40
CA THR A 170 11.62 -8.80 17.77
C THR A 170 11.77 -7.65 18.80
N SER A 171 11.03 -7.53 19.91
CA SER A 171 10.77 -8.57 20.95
C SER A 171 9.44 -8.49 21.73
N THR A 172 8.55 -7.52 21.48
CA THR A 172 7.28 -7.40 22.22
C THR A 172 6.11 -7.73 21.31
N TRP A 173 5.91 -9.03 21.06
CA TRP A 173 4.65 -9.49 20.50
C TRP A 173 3.51 -8.98 21.39
N SER A 174 2.71 -8.07 20.85
CA SER A 174 1.62 -7.45 21.59
C SER A 174 0.34 -8.20 21.29
N THR A 175 -0.43 -8.52 22.34
CA THR A 175 -1.70 -9.22 22.17
C THR A 175 -2.63 -8.37 21.29
N PRO A 176 -3.07 -8.87 20.13
CA PRO A 176 -4.00 -8.13 19.28
C PRO A 176 -5.34 -7.95 20.00
N THR A 177 -5.97 -6.79 19.81
CA THR A 177 -7.31 -6.53 20.31
C THR A 177 -8.34 -7.21 19.40
N LEU A 178 -9.59 -7.33 19.84
CA LEU A 178 -10.68 -7.83 18.99
C LEU A 178 -10.84 -7.00 17.72
N VAL A 179 -10.61 -5.69 17.79
CA VAL A 179 -10.62 -4.80 16.63
C VAL A 179 -9.50 -5.16 15.65
N HIS A 180 -8.28 -5.38 16.15
CA HIS A 180 -7.15 -5.82 15.31
C HIS A 180 -7.47 -7.15 14.61
N LEU A 181 -7.96 -8.15 15.34
CA LEU A 181 -8.35 -9.43 14.76
C LEU A 181 -9.47 -9.29 13.74
N GLY A 182 -10.50 -8.49 14.04
CA GLY A 182 -11.61 -8.24 13.14
C GLY A 182 -11.16 -7.60 11.83
N VAL A 183 -10.24 -6.63 11.89
CA VAL A 183 -9.68 -5.95 10.71
C VAL A 183 -8.84 -6.90 9.86
N VAL A 184 -7.99 -7.72 10.47
CA VAL A 184 -7.17 -8.72 9.75
C VAL A 184 -8.06 -9.78 9.10
N VAL A 185 -9.02 -10.34 9.84
CA VAL A 185 -9.96 -11.35 9.33
C VAL A 185 -10.82 -10.77 8.20
N ALA A 186 -11.30 -9.54 8.35
CA ALA A 186 -12.06 -8.86 7.30
C ALA A 186 -11.21 -8.66 6.04
N GLY A 187 -9.97 -8.22 6.16
CA GLY A 187 -9.06 -8.06 5.02
C GLY A 187 -8.72 -9.39 4.33
N LEU A 188 -8.34 -10.40 5.10
CA LEU A 188 -8.06 -11.74 4.58
C LEU A 188 -9.29 -12.35 3.92
N GLY A 189 -10.44 -12.27 4.59
CA GLY A 189 -11.72 -12.70 4.06
C GLY A 189 -12.02 -11.98 2.75
N ALA A 190 -11.91 -10.66 2.70
CA ALA A 190 -12.16 -9.85 1.51
C ALA A 190 -11.25 -10.22 0.32
N THR A 191 -10.00 -10.65 0.58
CA THR A 191 -9.04 -11.02 -0.46
C THR A 191 -9.24 -12.43 -1.00
N ALA A 192 -9.44 -13.41 -0.12
CA ALA A 192 -9.70 -14.80 -0.49
C ALA A 192 -10.93 -14.95 -1.39
N ILE A 193 -11.80 -13.96 -1.31
CA ILE A 193 -13.13 -13.95 -1.88
C ILE A 193 -13.19 -13.01 -3.10
N ALA A 194 -12.16 -12.19 -3.34
CA ALA A 194 -12.05 -11.34 -4.52
C ALA A 194 -11.81 -12.20 -5.78
N ARG A 195 -12.66 -12.06 -6.79
CA ARG A 195 -12.49 -12.77 -8.08
C ARG A 195 -11.67 -11.94 -9.05
N PRO A 196 -10.78 -12.55 -9.85
CA PRO A 196 -10.17 -11.89 -11.00
C PRO A 196 -11.26 -11.33 -11.91
N ARG A 197 -11.08 -10.08 -12.37
CA ARG A 197 -11.97 -9.42 -13.32
C ARG A 197 -11.16 -8.98 -14.54
N PRO A 198 -11.77 -8.91 -15.73
CA PRO A 198 -11.13 -8.25 -16.85
C PRO A 198 -10.88 -6.79 -16.49
N LEU A 199 -9.63 -6.35 -16.61
CA LEU A 199 -9.24 -4.97 -16.35
C LEU A 199 -9.57 -4.09 -17.56
N GLN A 200 -10.06 -2.89 -17.29
CA GLN A 200 -10.33 -1.87 -18.31
C GLN A 200 -9.37 -0.69 -18.23
N SER A 201 -8.75 -0.48 -17.08
CA SER A 201 -7.78 0.57 -16.84
C SER A 201 -6.56 0.40 -17.72
N VAL A 202 -6.07 1.54 -18.22
CA VAL A 202 -4.89 1.65 -19.06
C VAL A 202 -3.75 2.34 -18.33
N GLY A 203 -2.52 2.03 -18.71
CA GLY A 203 -1.32 2.69 -18.19
C GLY A 203 -1.26 4.16 -18.64
N ASP A 204 -0.89 5.05 -17.72
CA ASP A 204 -0.96 6.50 -17.95
C ASP A 204 -0.13 6.99 -19.16
N TYR A 205 1.05 6.40 -19.43
CA TYR A 205 1.93 6.81 -20.53
C TYR A 205 1.83 5.93 -21.78
N THR A 206 1.49 4.65 -21.64
CA THR A 206 1.45 3.72 -22.78
C THR A 206 0.07 3.58 -23.39
N GLY A 207 -1.00 3.85 -22.62
CA GLY A 207 -2.38 3.59 -23.05
C GLY A 207 -2.73 2.10 -23.17
N GLU A 208 -1.81 1.21 -22.80
CA GLU A 208 -2.03 -0.24 -22.82
C GLU A 208 -2.87 -0.67 -21.62
N VAL A 209 -3.76 -1.65 -21.82
CA VAL A 209 -4.57 -2.24 -20.74
C VAL A 209 -3.66 -2.90 -19.71
N LEU A 210 -3.92 -2.66 -18.44
CA LEU A 210 -3.15 -3.25 -17.35
C LEU A 210 -3.28 -4.79 -17.30
N ASP A 211 -2.19 -5.46 -16.98
CA ASP A 211 -2.16 -6.93 -16.89
C ASP A 211 -2.85 -7.44 -15.60
N PRO A 212 -3.92 -8.24 -15.71
CA PRO A 212 -4.64 -8.77 -14.55
C PRO A 212 -3.78 -9.69 -13.67
N THR A 213 -2.78 -10.36 -14.24
CA THR A 213 -1.85 -11.24 -13.50
C THR A 213 -0.98 -10.40 -12.57
N ARG A 214 -0.41 -9.32 -13.08
CA ARG A 214 0.39 -8.35 -12.32
C ARG A 214 -0.41 -7.71 -11.19
N LEU A 215 -1.66 -7.32 -11.44
CA LEU A 215 -2.53 -6.79 -10.40
C LEU A 215 -2.82 -7.83 -9.30
N SER A 216 -3.06 -9.08 -9.69
CA SER A 216 -3.30 -10.17 -8.74
C SER A 216 -2.07 -10.44 -7.86
N ILE A 217 -0.87 -10.45 -8.46
CA ILE A 217 0.40 -10.57 -7.73
C ILE A 217 0.59 -9.38 -6.78
N ALA A 218 0.31 -8.15 -7.22
CA ALA A 218 0.39 -6.97 -6.36
C ALA A 218 -0.51 -7.10 -5.12
N ARG A 219 -1.77 -7.54 -5.29
CA ARG A 219 -2.69 -7.81 -4.18
C ARG A 219 -2.14 -8.87 -3.23
N ILE A 220 -1.59 -9.96 -3.75
CA ILE A 220 -0.98 -11.03 -2.93
C ILE A 220 0.21 -10.48 -2.13
N ILE A 221 1.08 -9.67 -2.74
CA ILE A 221 2.23 -9.07 -2.05
C ILE A 221 1.77 -8.12 -0.95
N VAL A 222 0.79 -7.25 -1.22
CA VAL A 222 0.26 -6.31 -0.22
C VAL A 222 -0.32 -7.04 0.98
N VAL A 223 -1.17 -8.04 0.73
CA VAL A 223 -1.82 -8.83 1.78
C VAL A 223 -0.79 -9.67 2.52
N GLY A 224 0.07 -10.38 1.80
CA GLY A 224 1.11 -11.23 2.38
C GLY A 224 2.09 -10.45 3.26
N ALA A 225 2.51 -9.25 2.84
CA ALA A 225 3.36 -8.38 3.63
C ALA A 225 2.66 -7.88 4.90
N ALA A 226 1.40 -7.45 4.80
CA ALA A 226 0.62 -7.01 5.97
C ALA A 226 0.33 -8.16 6.94
N THR A 227 0.03 -9.35 6.44
CA THR A 227 -0.14 -10.58 7.24
C THR A 227 1.15 -10.96 7.93
N LEU A 228 2.28 -10.95 7.22
CA LEU A 228 3.59 -11.27 7.80
C LEU A 228 3.94 -10.26 8.91
N ALA A 229 3.68 -8.97 8.70
CA ALA A 229 3.86 -7.94 9.72
C ALA A 229 2.99 -8.23 10.96
N ALA A 230 1.70 -8.51 10.76
CA ALA A 230 0.76 -8.80 11.84
C ALA A 230 1.13 -10.06 12.64
N LEU A 231 1.57 -11.13 11.96
CA LEU A 231 2.00 -12.37 12.61
C LEU A 231 3.25 -12.16 13.46
N ALA A 232 4.21 -11.36 12.96
CA ALA A 232 5.46 -11.14 13.67
C ALA A 232 5.33 -10.12 14.82
N GLY A 233 4.61 -9.01 14.62
CA GLY A 233 4.52 -7.93 15.61
C GLY A 233 3.28 -7.96 16.49
N GLY A 234 2.27 -8.78 16.16
CA GLY A 234 1.00 -8.81 16.87
C GLY A 234 0.19 -7.52 16.66
N GLY A 235 -0.48 -7.04 17.72
CA GLY A 235 -1.39 -5.88 17.66
C GLY A 235 -0.73 -4.58 17.19
N SER A 236 0.50 -4.30 17.60
CA SER A 236 1.26 -3.11 17.21
C SER A 236 1.48 -3.06 15.70
N ALA A 237 1.88 -4.17 15.08
CA ALA A 237 2.04 -4.25 13.64
C ALA A 237 0.70 -4.14 12.89
N VAL A 238 -0.41 -4.62 13.46
CA VAL A 238 -1.75 -4.40 12.89
C VAL A 238 -2.11 -2.91 12.91
N GLY A 239 -1.78 -2.19 13.99
CA GLY A 239 -1.93 -0.73 14.06
C GLY A 239 -1.17 -0.03 12.93
N VAL A 240 0.14 -0.28 12.85
CA VAL A 240 1.05 0.29 11.84
C VAL A 240 0.66 -0.08 10.40
N THR A 241 -0.06 -1.19 10.21
CA THR A 241 -0.58 -1.62 8.89
C THR A 241 -2.07 -1.34 8.70
N SER A 242 -2.69 -0.54 9.58
CA SER A 242 -4.14 -0.29 9.57
C SER A 242 -4.64 0.28 8.24
N VAL A 243 -3.92 1.23 7.64
CA VAL A 243 -4.27 1.80 6.33
C VAL A 243 -4.29 0.73 5.24
N ILE A 244 -3.33 -0.21 5.28
CA ILE A 244 -3.26 -1.33 4.33
C ILE A 244 -4.47 -2.25 4.52
N TRP A 245 -4.78 -2.62 5.76
CA TRP A 245 -5.92 -3.48 6.05
C TRP A 245 -7.27 -2.85 5.70
N ILE A 246 -7.47 -1.57 6.00
CA ILE A 246 -8.66 -0.81 5.60
C ILE A 246 -8.78 -0.85 4.08
N THR A 247 -7.68 -0.54 3.36
CA THR A 247 -7.69 -0.51 1.90
C THR A 247 -8.04 -1.87 1.31
N VAL A 248 -7.39 -2.94 1.78
CA VAL A 248 -7.62 -4.31 1.33
C VAL A 248 -9.07 -4.74 1.60
N THR A 249 -9.59 -4.43 2.79
CA THR A 249 -10.97 -4.76 3.18
C THR A 249 -11.98 -4.07 2.28
N VAL A 250 -11.84 -2.75 2.11
CA VAL A 250 -12.75 -1.96 1.28
C VAL A 250 -12.68 -2.40 -0.18
N VAL A 251 -11.49 -2.63 -0.73
CA VAL A 251 -11.33 -3.14 -2.11
C VAL A 251 -11.99 -4.51 -2.28
N GLY A 252 -11.74 -5.46 -1.37
CA GLY A 252 -12.29 -6.81 -1.51
C GLY A 252 -13.81 -6.89 -1.27
N VAL A 253 -14.37 -6.06 -0.38
CA VAL A 253 -15.83 -5.99 -0.14
C VAL A 253 -16.55 -5.20 -1.24
N ALA A 254 -16.09 -3.99 -1.54
CA ALA A 254 -16.77 -3.11 -2.49
C ALA A 254 -16.70 -3.65 -3.92
N SER A 255 -15.63 -4.37 -4.28
CA SER A 255 -15.58 -5.05 -5.56
C SER A 255 -16.75 -6.03 -5.68
N ARG A 256 -17.17 -6.74 -4.63
CA ARG A 256 -18.29 -7.70 -4.70
C ARG A 256 -19.68 -7.08 -4.75
N LEU A 257 -19.91 -5.98 -4.04
CA LEU A 257 -21.26 -5.45 -3.83
C LEU A 257 -21.87 -4.77 -5.07
N ARG A 258 -21.09 -4.50 -6.12
CA ARG A 258 -21.64 -3.85 -7.30
C ARG A 258 -22.26 -4.86 -8.28
N PRO A 259 -23.57 -4.71 -8.59
CA PRO A 259 -24.15 -5.34 -9.76
C PRO A 259 -23.35 -4.90 -10.99
N SER A 260 -23.22 -5.79 -11.97
CA SER A 260 -22.70 -5.46 -13.29
C SER A 260 -23.64 -4.46 -13.98
N PHE A 261 -23.58 -3.19 -13.58
CA PHE A 261 -24.16 -2.10 -14.34
C PHE A 261 -23.28 -1.94 -15.57
N ARG A 262 -23.67 -2.67 -16.63
CA ARG A 262 -23.22 -2.39 -17.99
C ARG A 262 -23.79 -1.03 -18.35
N GLY A 263 -22.96 0.00 -18.22
CA GLY A 263 -23.14 1.26 -18.95
C GLY A 263 -22.72 1.07 -20.40
#